data_AF-A0A950C3U9-F1
#
_entry.id   AF-A0A950C3U9-F1
#
_cell.length_a   1.000
_cell.length_b   1.000
_cell.length_c   1.000
_cell.angle_alpha   90.00
_cell.angle_beta   90.00
_cell.angle_gamma   90.00
#
_symmetry.space_group_name_H-M   'P 1'
#
loop_
_entity.id
_entity.type
_entity.pdbx_description
1 polymer ?
#
loop_
_entity_poly.entity_id
_entity_poly.type
_entity_poly.pdbx_seq_one_letter_code
_entity_poly.pdbx_strand_id
1 'polypeptide(L)'
;MAAKAQILSKCRIRHSSQSTYFDAVALTLNQSDVLWTYSTASGWTEIAAGLQSIDVDRTGTLYTLNQSDVLWTYSKTSGWSEIAAGIQSIAVDKTGTLYALNQSDALWTYTLGVGWSFVRSSVQSIKVDVTGSLYALVNGAWIKLS
;
A
#
# COMPACT_ATOMS: atom_id res chain seq x y z
N MET A 1 -42.09 -2.97 1.69
CA MET A 1 -41.07 -1.94 1.39
C MET A 1 -39.71 -2.56 1.63
N ALA A 2 -39.00 -2.90 0.57
CA ALA A 2 -37.70 -3.57 0.66
C ALA A 2 -36.60 -2.54 0.96
N ALA A 3 -35.90 -2.73 2.07
CA ALA A 3 -34.71 -1.96 2.40
C ALA A 3 -33.62 -2.25 1.36
N LYS A 4 -33.09 -1.19 0.73
CA LYS A 4 -31.92 -1.27 -0.15
C LYS A 4 -30.76 -1.87 0.64
N ALA A 5 -30.38 -3.10 0.29
CA ALA A 5 -29.13 -3.70 0.72
C ALA A 5 -27.99 -2.90 0.09
N GLN A 6 -27.33 -2.07 0.92
CA GLN A 6 -26.15 -1.34 0.55
C GLN A 6 -25.00 -2.35 0.47
N ILE A 7 -24.67 -2.79 -0.74
CA ILE A 7 -23.48 -3.62 -1.00
C ILE A 7 -22.26 -2.72 -0.77
N LEU A 8 -21.82 -2.64 0.49
CA LEU A 8 -20.56 -2.03 0.88
C LEU A 8 -19.42 -2.99 0.53
N SER A 9 -19.17 -3.19 -0.76
CA SER A 9 -17.93 -3.82 -1.23
C SER A 9 -16.82 -2.79 -1.33
N LYS A 10 -16.60 -2.00 -0.27
CA LYS A 10 -15.25 -1.50 -0.02
C LYS A 10 -14.54 -2.66 0.64
N CYS A 11 -13.69 -3.35 -0.12
CA CYS A 11 -12.75 -4.32 0.41
C CYS A 11 -11.83 -3.57 1.38
N ARG A 12 -12.34 -3.31 2.60
CA ARG A 12 -11.57 -2.85 3.74
C ARG A 12 -10.82 -4.07 4.17
N ILE A 13 -9.70 -4.35 3.52
CA ILE A 13 -8.73 -5.26 4.09
C ILE A 13 -8.19 -4.53 5.32
N ARG A 14 -8.87 -4.73 6.45
CA ARG A 14 -8.24 -4.56 7.75
C ARG A 14 -7.16 -5.62 7.80
N HIS A 15 -5.98 -5.28 7.30
CA HIS A 15 -4.80 -6.06 7.58
C HIS A 15 -4.59 -5.94 9.09
N SER A 16 -4.98 -6.99 9.81
CA SER A 16 -4.48 -7.24 11.15
C SER A 16 -2.95 -7.24 11.06
N SER A 17 -2.31 -6.17 11.57
CA SER A 17 -0.86 -6.00 11.69
C SER A 17 -0.06 -6.49 10.46
N GLN A 18 0.14 -5.65 9.46
CA GLN A 18 1.22 -5.91 8.50
C GLN A 18 2.55 -5.73 9.23
N SER A 19 3.21 -6.85 9.55
CA SER A 19 4.59 -6.84 10.04
C SER A 19 5.50 -7.10 8.85
N THR A 20 6.18 -6.05 8.40
CA THR A 20 7.20 -6.12 7.35
C THR A 20 8.52 -5.65 7.95
N TYR A 21 9.63 -6.28 7.52
CA TYR A 21 10.96 -5.93 8.00
C TYR A 21 11.53 -4.79 7.16
N PHE A 22 11.86 -3.69 7.81
CA PHE A 22 12.64 -2.59 7.25
C PHE A 22 13.99 -2.60 7.95
N ASP A 23 15.08 -2.99 7.26
CA ASP A 23 16.43 -3.07 7.84
C ASP A 23 16.51 -3.84 9.19
N ALA A 24 15.85 -5.00 9.27
CA ALA A 24 15.72 -5.83 10.49
C ALA A 24 14.95 -5.18 11.67
N VAL A 25 14.25 -4.07 11.42
CA VAL A 25 13.37 -3.39 12.37
C VAL A 25 11.92 -3.75 12.05
N ALA A 26 11.12 -4.05 13.09
CA ALA A 26 9.72 -4.41 12.91
C ALA A 26 8.87 -3.14 12.73
N LEU A 27 8.15 -3.04 11.62
CA LEU A 27 7.11 -2.03 11.41
C LEU A 27 5.74 -2.60 11.75
N THR A 28 4.85 -1.77 12.29
CA THR A 28 3.43 -2.12 12.45
C THR A 28 2.54 -0.90 12.25
N LEU A 29 1.49 -1.06 11.46
CA LEU A 29 0.35 -0.15 11.40
C LEU A 29 -0.72 -0.65 12.38
N ASN A 30 -1.07 0.16 13.38
CA ASN A 30 -2.07 -0.22 14.39
C ASN A 30 -3.50 0.15 13.95
N GLN A 31 -4.50 -0.23 14.76
CA GLN A 31 -5.92 0.03 14.45
C GLN A 31 -6.33 1.51 14.56
N SER A 32 -5.45 2.35 15.13
CA SER A 32 -5.60 3.79 15.19
C SER A 32 -4.88 4.50 14.03
N ASP A 33 -4.50 3.74 13.00
CA ASP A 33 -3.85 4.24 11.78
C ASP A 33 -2.48 4.90 12.06
N VAL A 34 -1.79 4.43 13.11
CA VAL A 34 -0.45 4.88 13.51
C VAL A 34 0.59 3.83 13.15
N LEU A 35 1.62 4.27 12.43
CA LEU A 35 2.81 3.50 12.10
C LEU A 35 3.82 3.58 13.24
N TRP A 36 4.24 2.41 13.72
CA TRP A 36 5.26 2.25 14.74
C TRP A 36 6.43 1.43 14.22
N THR A 37 7.59 1.68 14.80
CA THR A 37 8.80 0.88 14.61
C THR A 37 9.32 0.37 15.95
N TYR A 38 9.89 -0.83 15.98
CA TYR A 38 10.49 -1.41 17.19
C TYR A 38 11.98 -1.67 17.01
N SER A 39 12.79 -1.11 17.90
CA SER A 39 14.19 -1.49 18.07
C SER A 39 14.46 -2.02 19.48
N THR A 40 15.48 -2.87 19.63
CA THR A 40 15.90 -3.33 20.96
C THR A 40 16.50 -2.21 21.82
N ALA A 41 16.98 -1.13 21.20
CA ALA A 41 17.59 0.01 21.90
C ALA A 41 16.55 1.02 22.41
N SER A 42 15.48 1.26 21.65
CA SER A 42 14.49 2.32 21.92
C SER A 42 13.08 1.81 22.20
N GLY A 43 12.82 0.50 22.05
CA GLY A 43 11.48 -0.05 22.10
C GLY A 43 10.63 0.43 20.92
N TRP A 44 9.32 0.53 21.13
CA TRP A 44 8.38 1.05 20.15
C TRP A 44 8.49 2.58 20.03
N THR A 45 8.56 3.08 18.81
CA THR A 45 8.61 4.51 18.49
C THR A 45 7.62 4.82 17.37
N GLU A 46 6.88 5.91 17.49
CA GLU A 46 5.93 6.37 16.48
C GLU A 46 6.68 6.97 15.28
N ILE A 47 6.23 6.66 14.07
CA ILE A 47 6.77 7.21 12.82
C ILE A 47 5.79 8.21 12.21
N ALA A 48 4.53 7.82 12.06
CA ALA A 48 3.50 8.59 11.37
C ALA A 48 2.10 8.15 11.81
N ALA A 49 1.11 9.03 11.67
CA ALA A 49 -0.29 8.76 12.00
C ALA A 49 -1.24 9.14 10.84
N GLY A 50 -2.46 8.62 10.88
CA GLY A 50 -3.47 8.88 9.85
C GLY A 50 -3.20 8.12 8.53
N LEU A 51 -2.68 6.90 8.62
CA LEU A 51 -2.39 6.06 7.47
C LEU A 51 -3.51 5.05 7.16
N GLN A 52 -3.86 4.92 5.89
CA GLN A 52 -4.77 3.87 5.41
C GLN A 52 -4.04 2.53 5.25
N SER A 53 -2.81 2.57 4.72
CA SER A 53 -2.01 1.38 4.46
C SER A 53 -0.53 1.73 4.34
N ILE A 54 0.30 0.71 4.53
CA ILE A 54 1.74 0.76 4.28
C ILE A 54 2.15 -0.45 3.44
N ASP A 55 3.29 -0.33 2.77
CA ASP A 55 3.99 -1.47 2.19
C ASP A 55 5.51 -1.19 2.13
N VAL A 56 6.33 -2.22 2.03
CA VAL A 56 7.80 -2.09 2.04
C VAL A 56 8.40 -2.95 0.96
N ASP A 57 9.26 -2.36 0.13
CA ASP A 57 10.00 -3.14 -0.86
C ASP A 57 11.21 -3.86 -0.24
N ARG A 58 11.79 -4.78 -1.02
CA ARG A 58 12.98 -5.56 -0.61
C ARG A 58 14.25 -4.74 -0.38
N THR A 59 14.27 -3.47 -0.78
CA THR A 59 15.39 -2.55 -0.57
C THR A 59 15.24 -1.75 0.72
N GLY A 60 14.12 -1.92 1.43
CA GLY A 60 13.78 -1.11 2.58
C GLY A 60 13.31 0.28 2.16
N THR A 61 12.58 0.41 1.06
CA THR A 61 11.80 1.62 0.79
C THR A 61 10.39 1.41 1.35
N LEU A 62 9.98 2.29 2.26
CA LEU A 62 8.64 2.31 2.83
C LEU A 62 7.72 3.14 1.93
N TYR A 63 6.52 2.62 1.66
CA TYR A 63 5.42 3.33 1.02
C TYR A 63 4.27 3.48 2.00
N THR A 64 3.71 4.67 2.11
CA THR A 64 2.57 4.94 2.99
C THR A 64 1.48 5.67 2.25
N LEU A 65 0.26 5.17 2.36
CA LEU A 65 -0.94 5.85 1.88
C LEU A 65 -1.67 6.46 3.07
N ASN A 66 -1.87 7.79 3.07
CA ASN A 66 -2.56 8.48 4.15
C ASN A 66 -4.09 8.58 3.92
N GLN A 67 -4.82 9.00 4.94
CA GLN A 67 -6.28 9.17 4.89
C GLN A 67 -6.78 10.21 3.86
N SER A 68 -5.89 11.07 3.37
CA SER A 68 -6.17 12.07 2.33
C SER A 68 -5.82 11.57 0.92
N ASP A 69 -5.65 10.26 0.75
CA ASP A 69 -5.33 9.61 -0.53
C ASP A 69 -3.99 10.08 -1.13
N VAL A 70 -3.05 10.49 -0.28
CA VAL A 70 -1.69 10.89 -0.66
C VAL A 70 -0.71 9.76 -0.37
N LEU A 71 0.07 9.41 -1.38
CA LEU A 71 1.09 8.38 -1.36
C LEU A 71 2.47 9.02 -1.14
N TRP A 72 3.12 8.58 -0.07
CA TRP A 72 4.48 8.97 0.30
C TRP A 72 5.42 7.77 0.23
N THR A 73 6.69 8.06 0.01
CA THR A 73 7.80 7.12 0.14
C THR A 73 8.79 7.60 1.19
N TYR A 74 9.45 6.67 1.88
CA TYR A 74 10.53 6.92 2.81
C TYR A 74 11.68 5.95 2.59
N SER A 75 12.90 6.48 2.49
CA SER A 75 14.13 5.72 2.61
C SER A 75 15.10 6.45 3.54
N LYS A 76 16.06 5.73 4.12
CA LYS A 76 17.11 6.37 4.94
C LYS A 76 17.95 7.38 4.14
N THR A 77 18.12 7.13 2.85
CA THR A 77 18.96 7.95 1.97
C THR A 77 18.26 9.23 1.53
N SER A 78 16.96 9.16 1.23
CA SER A 78 16.21 10.27 0.63
C SER A 78 15.21 10.92 1.59
N GLY A 79 14.96 10.32 2.75
CA GLY A 79 13.91 10.76 3.66
C GLY A 79 12.51 10.60 3.05
N TRP A 80 11.55 11.36 3.58
CA TRP A 80 10.17 11.37 3.11
C TRP A 80 10.02 12.16 1.82
N SER A 81 9.25 11.61 0.88
CA SER A 81 8.87 12.29 -0.37
C SER A 81 7.44 11.93 -0.76
N GLU A 82 6.64 12.94 -1.10
CA GLU A 82 5.33 12.75 -1.72
C GLU A 82 5.52 12.34 -3.18
N ILE A 83 4.85 11.27 -3.62
CA ILE A 83 5.03 10.74 -4.98
C ILE A 83 3.74 10.66 -5.79
N ALA A 84 2.56 10.71 -5.15
CA ALA A 84 1.27 10.83 -5.83
C ALA A 84 0.14 11.26 -4.86
N ALA A 85 -0.94 11.76 -5.44
CA ALA A 85 -2.22 12.04 -4.77
C ALA A 85 -3.38 11.41 -5.53
N GLY A 86 -4.53 11.23 -4.88
CA GLY A 86 -5.70 10.57 -5.45
C GLY A 86 -5.53 9.05 -5.59
N ILE A 87 -4.75 8.45 -4.69
CA ILE A 87 -4.50 7.01 -4.62
C ILE A 87 -5.47 6.36 -3.63
N GLN A 88 -6.14 5.30 -4.04
CA GLN A 88 -7.09 4.57 -3.17
C GLN A 88 -6.52 3.25 -2.60
N SER A 89 -5.47 2.71 -3.21
CA SER A 89 -4.82 1.49 -2.72
C SER A 89 -3.42 1.34 -3.30
N ILE A 90 -2.53 0.73 -2.51
CA ILE A 90 -1.16 0.40 -2.91
C ILE A 90 -0.85 -1.07 -2.63
N ALA A 91 0.10 -1.62 -3.36
CA ALA A 91 0.75 -2.90 -3.06
C ALA A 91 2.14 -2.95 -3.69
N VAL A 92 3.06 -3.68 -3.06
CA VAL A 92 4.40 -3.95 -3.57
C VAL A 92 4.53 -5.45 -3.84
N ASP A 93 4.98 -5.79 -5.04
CA ASP A 93 5.21 -7.19 -5.40
C ASP A 93 6.59 -7.69 -4.92
N LYS A 94 6.86 -8.99 -5.08
CA LYS A 94 8.13 -9.60 -4.67
C LYS A 94 9.38 -8.99 -5.31
N THR A 95 9.24 -8.31 -6.45
CA THR A 95 10.37 -7.67 -7.15
C THR A 95 10.74 -6.34 -6.52
N GLY A 96 9.84 -5.80 -5.68
CA GLY A 96 9.93 -4.47 -5.08
C GLY A 96 9.22 -3.41 -5.91
N THR A 97 8.35 -3.81 -6.85
CA THR A 97 7.64 -2.87 -7.71
C THR A 97 6.38 -2.37 -6.99
N LEU A 98 6.27 -1.05 -6.80
CA LEU A 98 5.08 -0.41 -6.23
C LEU A 98 3.99 -0.30 -7.28
N TYR A 99 2.80 -0.77 -6.94
CA TYR A 99 1.57 -0.57 -7.70
C TYR A 99 0.64 0.35 -6.92
N ALA A 100 0.12 1.36 -7.61
CA ALA A 100 -0.84 2.31 -7.05
C ALA A 100 -2.10 2.35 -7.91
N LEU A 101 -3.23 2.06 -7.28
CA LEU A 101 -4.55 2.19 -7.86
C LEU A 101 -5.09 3.58 -7.52
N ASN A 102 -5.39 4.39 -8.53
CA ASN A 102 -5.97 5.70 -8.33
C ASN A 102 -7.50 5.67 -8.29
N GLN A 103 -8.13 6.78 -7.89
CA GLN A 103 -9.58 6.93 -7.79
C GLN A 103 -10.35 6.83 -9.13
N SER A 104 -9.64 6.89 -10.26
CA SER A 104 -10.21 6.72 -11.61
C SER A 104 -10.11 5.27 -12.10
N ASP A 105 -9.91 4.31 -11.19
CA ASP A 105 -9.72 2.89 -11.46
C ASP A 105 -8.56 2.59 -12.44
N ALA A 106 -7.56 3.47 -12.48
CA ALA A 106 -6.33 3.25 -13.25
C ALA A 106 -5.22 2.77 -12.32
N LEU A 107 -4.62 1.64 -12.70
CA LEU A 107 -3.48 1.04 -12.04
C LEU A 107 -2.19 1.51 -12.70
N TRP A 108 -1.29 1.99 -11.87
CA TRP A 108 0.03 2.46 -12.25
C TRP A 108 1.10 1.73 -11.46
N THR A 109 2.30 1.66 -12.02
CA THR A 109 3.50 1.21 -11.32
C THR A 109 4.46 2.37 -11.13
N TYR A 110 5.21 2.36 -10.03
CA TYR A 110 6.24 3.34 -9.72
C TYR A 110 7.57 2.66 -9.45
N THR A 111 8.61 3.14 -10.11
CA THR A 111 9.99 2.74 -9.85
C THR A 111 10.79 3.98 -9.51
N LEU A 112 11.46 3.98 -8.35
CA LEU A 112 12.27 5.11 -7.90
C LEU A 112 13.36 5.44 -8.94
N GLY A 113 13.49 6.71 -9.31
CA GLY A 113 14.44 7.18 -10.32
C GLY A 113 14.03 6.93 -11.78
N VAL A 114 12.99 6.13 -12.03
CA VAL A 114 12.41 5.93 -13.37
C VAL A 114 11.08 6.67 -13.51
N GLY A 115 10.23 6.62 -12.48
CA GLY A 115 8.93 7.29 -12.44
C GLY A 115 7.75 6.33 -12.63
N TRP A 116 6.62 6.92 -13.02
CA TRP A 116 5.34 6.23 -13.15
C TRP A 116 5.17 5.59 -14.53
N SER A 117 4.52 4.43 -14.59
CA SER A 117 4.11 3.78 -15.84
C SER A 117 2.70 3.23 -15.71
N PHE A 118 1.89 3.41 -16.76
CA PHE A 118 0.53 2.90 -16.79
C PHE A 118 0.52 1.38 -16.94
N VAL A 119 -0.33 0.70 -16.16
CA VAL A 119 -0.49 -0.75 -16.22
C VAL A 119 -1.82 -1.11 -16.90
N ARG A 120 -2.93 -0.56 -16.38
CA ARG A 120 -4.28 -0.97 -16.79
C ARG A 120 -5.35 0.00 -16.29
N SER A 121 -6.46 0.11 -17.01
CA SER A 121 -7.69 0.79 -16.59
C SER A 121 -8.77 -0.20 -16.12
N SER A 122 -9.81 0.32 -15.47
CA SER A 122 -10.95 -0.46 -14.97
C SER A 122 -10.55 -1.50 -13.91
N VAL A 123 -9.54 -1.18 -13.09
CA VAL A 123 -9.12 -1.99 -11.96
C VAL A 123 -9.93 -1.61 -10.73
N GLN A 124 -10.64 -2.58 -10.15
CA GLN A 124 -11.55 -2.38 -9.03
C GLN A 124 -10.84 -2.57 -7.68
N SER A 125 -9.79 -3.39 -7.65
CA SER A 125 -9.01 -3.70 -6.45
C SER A 125 -7.70 -4.35 -6.84
N ILE A 126 -6.69 -4.24 -5.98
CA ILE A 126 -5.42 -4.95 -6.11
C ILE A 126 -5.13 -5.75 -4.83
N LYS A 127 -4.37 -6.83 -4.96
CA LYS A 127 -3.83 -7.59 -3.84
C LYS A 127 -2.55 -8.30 -4.25
N VAL A 128 -1.74 -8.65 -3.27
CA VAL A 128 -0.57 -9.50 -3.43
C VAL A 128 -0.83 -10.82 -2.70
N ASP A 129 -0.49 -11.95 -3.34
CA ASP A 129 -0.60 -13.26 -2.70
C ASP A 129 0.63 -13.58 -1.82
N VAL A 130 0.60 -14.72 -1.14
CA VAL A 130 1.69 -15.15 -0.24
C VAL A 130 3.01 -15.41 -0.96
N THR A 131 3.01 -15.54 -2.29
CA THR A 131 4.22 -15.69 -3.11
C THR A 131 4.77 -14.35 -3.58
N GLY A 132 4.09 -13.25 -3.25
CA GLY A 132 4.42 -11.90 -3.66
C GLY A 132 4.01 -11.58 -5.10
N SER A 133 3.05 -12.34 -5.67
CA SER A 133 2.49 -12.04 -7.00
C SER A 133 1.31 -11.08 -6.91
N LEU A 134 1.29 -10.06 -7.77
CA LEU A 134 0.20 -9.08 -7.82
C LEU A 134 -1.00 -9.62 -8.60
N TYR A 135 -2.20 -9.35 -8.11
CA TYR A 135 -3.47 -9.55 -8.81
C TYR A 135 -4.28 -8.26 -8.83
N ALA A 136 -5.00 -8.07 -9.93
CA ALA A 136 -6.01 -7.02 -10.08
C ALA A 136 -7.39 -7.64 -10.26
N LEU A 137 -8.40 -7.06 -9.61
CA LEU A 137 -9.80 -7.38 -9.84
C LEU A 137 -10.29 -6.51 -11.00
N VAL A 138 -10.69 -7.15 -12.09
CA VAL A 138 -11.17 -6.50 -13.31
C VAL A 138 -12.45 -7.19 -13.74
N ASN A 139 -13.53 -6.44 -13.90
CA ASN A 139 -14.84 -6.98 -14.29
C ASN A 139 -15.28 -8.19 -13.44
N GLY A 140 -15.00 -8.16 -12.13
CA GLY A 140 -15.35 -9.24 -11.22
C GLY A 140 -14.43 -10.47 -11.23
N ALA A 141 -13.36 -10.46 -12.02
CA ALA A 141 -12.37 -11.55 -12.07
C ALA A 141 -10.98 -11.09 -11.61
N TRP A 142 -10.30 -11.93 -10.82
CA TRP A 142 -8.90 -11.69 -10.44
C TRP A 142 -7.97 -12.16 -11.55
N ILE A 143 -7.13 -11.26 -12.03
CA ILE A 143 -6.08 -11.54 -13.01
C ILE A 143 -4.72 -11.34 -12.37
N LYS A 144 -3.78 -12.25 -12.65
CA LYS A 144 -2.38 -12.15 -12.21
C LYS A 144 -1.63 -11.16 -13.09
N LEU A 145 -0.82 -10.30 -12.49
CA LEU A 145 -0.04 -9.26 -13.18
C LEU A 145 1.48 -9.43 -13.05
N SER A 146 1.97 -10.06 -11.98
CA SER A 146 3.41 -10.38 -11.78
C SER A 146 3.67 -11.77 -11.23
#